data_AF-A0A2D9XJS4-F1
#
_entry.id   AF-A0A2D9XJS4-F1
#
_cell.length_a   1.000
_cell.length_b   1.000
_cell.length_c   1.000
_cell.angle_alpha   90.00
_cell.angle_beta   90.00
_cell.angle_gamma   90.00
#
_symmetry.space_group_name_H-M   'P 1'
#
loop_
_entity.id
_entity.type
_entity.pdbx_description
1 polymer ?
#
loop_
_entity_poly.entity_id
_entity_poly.type
_entity_poly.pdbx_seq_one_letter_code
_entity_poly.pdbx_strand_id
1 'polypeptide(L)'
;MIHQRKNEILGLEEILKQIHSSRIHKIPVGLFVEGGDVIVSEKYIYVGVCKLKTFEKHQVSRTSYEILDYFSNKFPNKEVVGLELKKSDINPRQNCLHLDCCFQPLGLGHAIVYPDGFKSESDFNLIENIFGSDKLIIVDQDEMYNMFPNIFSISHNIIVSDKKFHRLNKLLTKKGYVVEEIAFCEVSKMGGLLRCSTLPLLR
;
A
#
# COMPACT_ATOMS: atom_id res chain seq x y z
N MET A 1 2.98 -9.79 11.38
CA MET A 1 1.78 -9.27 12.06
C MET A 1 2.06 -9.02 13.53
N ILE A 2 1.78 -7.82 14.01
CA ILE A 2 1.94 -7.46 15.43
C ILE A 2 1.02 -8.27 16.34
N HIS A 3 1.43 -8.50 17.59
CA HIS A 3 0.73 -9.36 18.54
C HIS A 3 -0.77 -9.04 18.68
N GLN A 4 -1.10 -7.75 18.77
CA GLN A 4 -2.47 -7.26 18.98
C GLN A 4 -3.42 -7.57 17.80
N ARG A 5 -2.89 -7.80 16.59
CA ARG A 5 -3.68 -8.04 15.37
C ARG A 5 -3.72 -9.50 14.95
N LYS A 6 -2.97 -10.39 15.62
CA LYS A 6 -2.84 -11.80 15.23
C LYS A 6 -4.18 -12.52 15.10
N ASN A 7 -5.15 -12.18 15.94
CA ASN A 7 -6.47 -12.81 15.95
C ASN A 7 -7.39 -12.31 14.82
N GLU A 8 -7.04 -11.24 14.11
CA GLU A 8 -7.84 -10.74 12.97
C GLU A 8 -7.94 -11.77 11.84
N ILE A 9 -6.95 -12.67 11.73
CA ILE A 9 -6.95 -13.74 10.73
C ILE A 9 -8.13 -14.71 10.90
N LEU A 10 -8.68 -14.83 12.12
CA LEU A 10 -9.86 -15.65 12.41
C LEU A 10 -11.08 -15.11 11.66
N GLY A 11 -11.16 -13.79 11.44
CA GLY A 11 -12.22 -13.16 10.67
C GLY A 11 -12.24 -13.55 9.18
N LEU A 12 -11.15 -14.13 8.67
CA LEU A 12 -11.05 -14.59 7.29
C LEU A 12 -11.34 -16.09 7.13
N GLU A 13 -11.58 -16.84 8.21
CA GLU A 13 -11.70 -18.30 8.16
C GLU A 13 -12.72 -18.80 7.14
N GLU A 14 -13.94 -18.23 7.12
CA GLU A 14 -14.99 -18.66 6.19
C GLU A 14 -14.65 -18.37 4.73
N ILE A 15 -13.87 -17.31 4.45
CA ILE A 15 -13.38 -17.00 3.11
C ILE A 15 -12.26 -17.96 2.74
N LEU A 16 -11.33 -18.23 3.67
CA LEU A 16 -10.20 -19.13 3.44
C LEU A 16 -10.66 -20.57 3.17
N LYS A 17 -11.74 -21.05 3.80
CA LYS A 17 -12.35 -22.36 3.52
C LYS A 17 -12.83 -22.51 2.07
N GLN A 18 -13.16 -21.41 1.39
CA GLN A 18 -13.59 -21.40 0.00
C GLN A 18 -12.42 -21.40 -1.00
N ILE A 19 -11.20 -21.17 -0.52
CA ILE A 19 -9.99 -21.14 -1.35
C ILE A 19 -9.29 -22.51 -1.25
N HIS A 20 -8.99 -23.11 -2.40
CA HIS A 20 -8.25 -24.37 -2.42
C HIS A 20 -6.91 -24.22 -1.68
N SER A 21 -6.59 -25.15 -0.79
CA SER A 21 -5.44 -25.05 0.13
C SER A 21 -4.10 -24.84 -0.58
N SER A 22 -3.93 -25.38 -1.79
CA SER A 22 -2.72 -25.14 -2.61
C SER A 22 -2.50 -23.68 -3.02
N ARG A 23 -3.55 -22.85 -2.97
CA ARG A 23 -3.51 -21.41 -3.23
C ARG A 23 -3.36 -20.57 -1.96
N ILE A 24 -3.35 -21.21 -0.78
CA ILE A 24 -3.14 -20.55 0.51
C ILE A 24 -1.70 -20.82 0.94
N HIS A 25 -0.90 -19.76 0.99
CA HIS A 25 0.49 -19.86 1.41
C HIS A 25 0.68 -19.24 2.79
N LYS A 26 1.18 -20.05 3.73
CA LYS A 26 1.60 -19.57 5.04
C LYS A 26 3.01 -19.01 4.92
N ILE A 27 3.19 -17.78 5.39
CA ILE A 27 4.50 -17.15 5.46
C ILE A 27 5.34 -17.91 6.50
N PRO A 28 6.59 -18.30 6.15
CA PRO A 28 7.50 -18.97 7.08
C PRO A 28 7.70 -18.21 8.39
N VAL A 29 7.96 -18.97 9.47
CA VAL A 29 8.31 -18.38 10.78
C VAL A 29 9.57 -17.52 10.64
N GLY A 30 9.56 -16.33 11.25
CA GLY A 30 10.66 -15.37 11.19
C GLY A 30 10.53 -14.34 10.06
N LEU A 31 9.60 -14.53 9.12
CA LEU A 31 9.25 -13.53 8.12
C LEU A 31 8.00 -12.75 8.54
N PHE A 32 8.03 -11.44 8.34
CA PHE A 32 6.93 -10.56 8.72
C PHE A 32 6.44 -9.79 7.50
N VAL A 33 5.12 -9.84 7.28
CA VAL A 33 4.44 -9.07 6.24
C VAL A 33 3.02 -8.73 6.66
N GLU A 34 2.55 -7.57 6.24
CA GLU A 34 1.13 -7.18 6.31
C GLU A 34 0.61 -6.75 4.93
N GLY A 35 -0.67 -7.01 4.66
CA GLY A 35 -1.23 -6.84 3.32
C GLY A 35 -1.15 -5.42 2.76
N GLY A 36 -1.26 -4.39 3.60
CA GLY A 36 -1.15 -2.98 3.19
C GLY A 36 0.25 -2.58 2.71
N ASP A 37 1.29 -3.35 3.06
CA ASP A 37 2.64 -3.15 2.53
C ASP A 37 2.85 -3.79 1.16
N VAL A 38 1.92 -4.63 0.68
CA VAL A 38 2.10 -5.40 -0.56
C VAL A 38 1.13 -4.92 -1.63
N ILE A 39 1.66 -4.25 -2.65
CA ILE A 39 0.90 -3.77 -3.79
C ILE A 39 1.33 -4.55 -5.03
N VAL A 40 0.37 -5.18 -5.71
CA VAL A 40 0.63 -6.01 -6.89
C VAL A 40 0.12 -5.29 -8.14
N SER A 41 0.97 -5.20 -9.16
CA SER A 41 0.61 -4.80 -10.52
C SER A 41 0.90 -5.93 -11.50
N GLU A 42 0.67 -5.72 -12.80
CA GLU A 42 0.87 -6.74 -13.82
C GLU A 42 2.32 -7.26 -13.86
N LYS A 43 3.31 -6.38 -13.79
CA LYS A 43 4.74 -6.74 -13.81
C LYS A 43 5.40 -6.77 -12.44
N TYR A 44 4.92 -5.96 -11.49
CA TYR A 44 5.63 -5.68 -10.25
C TYR A 44 4.89 -6.20 -9.00
N ILE A 45 5.67 -6.55 -7.98
CA ILE A 45 5.21 -6.65 -6.59
C ILE A 45 5.98 -5.60 -5.80
N TYR A 46 5.32 -4.50 -5.45
CA TYR A 46 5.90 -3.47 -4.59
C TYR A 46 5.68 -3.85 -3.13
N VAL A 47 6.72 -3.70 -2.33
CA VAL A 47 6.72 -4.11 -0.93
C VAL A 47 7.29 -2.99 -0.07
N GLY A 48 6.47 -2.42 0.79
CA GLY A 48 6.90 -1.54 1.86
C GLY A 48 7.69 -2.34 2.89
N VAL A 49 8.93 -1.96 3.16
CA VAL A 49 9.83 -2.67 4.07
C VAL A 49 10.40 -1.74 5.15
N CYS A 50 10.85 -2.34 6.24
CA CYS A 50 11.60 -1.68 7.31
C CYS A 50 12.81 -2.52 7.70
N LYS A 51 13.97 -1.88 7.87
CA LYS A 51 15.18 -2.58 8.33
C LYS A 51 14.97 -3.16 9.73
N LEU A 52 15.55 -4.33 10.01
CA LEU A 52 15.48 -5.02 11.32
C LEU A 52 15.83 -4.11 12.51
N LYS A 53 16.89 -3.27 12.40
CA LYS A 53 17.27 -2.31 13.44
C LYS A 53 16.18 -1.28 13.77
N THR A 54 15.31 -0.98 12.80
CA THR A 54 14.13 -0.11 12.93
C THR A 54 12.91 -0.94 13.36
N PHE A 55 12.84 -2.21 12.95
CA PHE A 55 11.78 -3.15 13.30
C PHE A 55 11.65 -3.38 14.80
N GLU A 56 12.78 -3.51 15.51
CA GLU A 56 12.81 -3.64 16.97
C GLU A 56 12.59 -2.29 17.70
N LYS A 57 12.87 -1.17 17.04
CA LYS A 57 12.81 0.17 17.64
C LYS A 57 11.43 0.82 17.54
N HIS A 58 10.67 0.51 16.50
CA HIS A 58 9.39 1.14 16.22
C HIS A 58 8.24 0.15 16.27
N GLN A 59 7.24 0.44 17.11
CA GLN A 59 6.05 -0.40 17.23
C GLN A 59 5.25 -0.42 15.93
N VAL A 60 5.42 0.58 15.06
CA VAL A 60 4.75 0.70 13.74
C VAL A 60 5.43 -0.08 12.60
N SER A 61 6.51 -0.81 12.86
CA SER A 61 7.13 -1.66 11.83
C SER A 61 6.26 -2.89 11.53
N ARG A 62 6.13 -3.26 10.25
CA ARG A 62 5.13 -4.25 9.79
C ARG A 62 5.71 -5.36 8.91
N THR A 63 6.57 -5.00 7.97
CA THR A 63 7.12 -5.91 6.96
C THR A 63 8.66 -5.85 6.93
N SER A 64 9.32 -7.02 6.89
CA SER A 64 10.79 -7.15 6.95
C SER A 64 11.42 -7.32 5.56
N TYR A 65 12.72 -7.06 5.41
CA TYR A 65 13.42 -7.13 4.11
C TYR A 65 13.50 -8.55 3.55
N GLU A 66 13.55 -9.56 4.41
CA GLU A 66 13.67 -10.97 4.03
C GLU A 66 12.44 -11.47 3.25
N ILE A 67 11.32 -10.74 3.31
CA ILE A 67 10.14 -11.07 2.50
C ILE A 67 10.37 -10.85 1.00
N LEU A 68 11.31 -9.98 0.61
CA LEU A 68 11.58 -9.66 -0.79
C LEU A 68 12.11 -10.87 -1.55
N ASP A 69 13.04 -11.61 -0.94
CA ASP A 69 13.59 -12.85 -1.50
C ASP A 69 12.52 -13.94 -1.54
N TYR A 70 11.67 -14.02 -0.51
CA TYR A 70 10.56 -14.96 -0.49
C TYR A 70 9.60 -14.71 -1.67
N PHE A 71 9.19 -13.47 -1.90
CA PHE A 71 8.31 -13.13 -3.02
C PHE A 71 9.00 -13.33 -4.38
N SER A 72 10.28 -12.98 -4.51
CA SER A 72 11.02 -13.15 -5.77
C SER A 72 11.10 -14.62 -6.17
N ASN A 73 11.42 -15.50 -5.22
CA ASN A 73 11.47 -16.94 -5.47
C ASN A 73 10.08 -17.55 -5.73
N LYS A 74 9.05 -17.02 -5.07
CA LYS A 74 7.67 -17.53 -5.18
C LYS A 74 6.99 -17.10 -6.48
N PHE A 75 7.30 -15.90 -6.96
CA PHE A 75 6.69 -15.28 -8.14
C PHE A 75 7.77 -14.89 -9.15
N PRO A 76 8.46 -15.87 -9.79
CA PRO A 76 9.61 -15.60 -10.66
C PRO A 76 9.28 -14.78 -11.91
N ASN A 77 7.99 -14.67 -12.27
CA ASN A 77 7.51 -13.87 -13.40
C ASN A 77 7.15 -12.41 -13.00
N LYS A 78 7.41 -12.01 -11.75
CA LYS A 78 7.17 -10.65 -11.25
C LYS A 78 8.47 -10.03 -10.77
N GLU A 79 8.64 -8.73 -11.01
CA GLU A 79 9.75 -7.96 -10.45
C GLU A 79 9.36 -7.48 -9.04
N VAL A 80 10.09 -7.93 -8.01
CA VAL A 80 9.85 -7.51 -6.63
C VAL A 80 10.62 -6.23 -6.33
N VAL A 81 9.92 -5.20 -5.87
CA VAL A 81 10.46 -3.86 -5.60
C VAL A 81 10.28 -3.53 -4.12
N GLY A 82 11.37 -3.51 -3.37
CA GLY A 82 11.38 -3.10 -1.97
C GLY A 82 11.51 -1.59 -1.81
N LEU A 83 10.68 -0.99 -0.95
CA LEU A 83 10.65 0.44 -0.68
C LEU A 83 10.71 0.67 0.84
N GLU A 84 11.79 1.29 1.35
CA GLU A 84 11.96 1.53 2.78
C GLU A 84 11.07 2.67 3.25
N LEU A 85 10.10 2.38 4.11
CA LEU A 85 9.14 3.37 4.57
C LEU A 85 9.69 4.20 5.74
N LYS A 86 9.36 5.49 5.76
CA LYS A 86 9.60 6.38 6.90
C LYS A 86 8.60 6.07 8.02
N LYS A 87 9.12 5.70 9.18
CA LYS A 87 8.34 5.34 10.37
C LYS A 87 8.54 6.35 11.49
N SER A 88 7.48 6.65 12.24
CA SER A 88 7.53 7.49 13.44
C SER A 88 6.45 7.08 14.44
N ASP A 89 6.85 6.76 15.68
CA ASP A 89 5.89 6.50 16.76
C ASP A 89 5.42 7.80 17.45
N ILE A 90 6.12 8.92 17.21
CA ILE A 90 5.90 10.20 17.92
C ILE A 90 5.09 11.18 17.07
N ASN A 91 5.42 11.28 15.78
CA ASN A 91 4.79 12.23 14.86
C ASN A 91 3.99 11.48 13.79
N PRO A 92 2.65 11.40 13.91
CA PRO A 92 1.83 10.67 12.96
C PRO A 92 1.85 11.27 11.55
N ARG A 93 2.14 12.58 11.41
CA ARG A 93 2.28 13.25 10.10
C ARG A 93 3.56 12.86 9.35
N GLN A 94 4.52 12.26 10.04
CA GLN A 94 5.76 11.74 9.46
C GLN A 94 5.79 10.21 9.41
N ASN A 95 4.67 9.56 9.72
CA ASN A 95 4.59 8.11 9.80
C ASN A 95 3.83 7.56 8.58
N CYS A 96 4.52 6.83 7.71
CA CYS A 96 3.88 6.01 6.69
C CYS A 96 3.75 4.59 7.22
N LEU A 97 2.59 4.24 7.77
CA LEU A 97 2.37 2.97 8.47
C LEU A 97 2.46 1.76 7.53
N HIS A 98 1.92 1.89 6.33
CA HIS A 98 1.95 0.89 5.27
C HIS A 98 2.29 1.56 3.93
N LEU A 99 2.69 0.75 2.94
CA LEU A 99 2.99 1.26 1.59
C LEU A 99 1.76 1.93 0.95
N ASP A 100 0.57 1.34 1.13
CA ASP A 100 -0.69 1.88 0.62
C ASP A 100 -1.12 3.23 1.23
N CYS A 101 -0.42 3.72 2.26
CA CYS A 101 -0.60 5.06 2.81
C CYS A 101 0.13 6.15 2.00
N CYS A 102 1.22 5.79 1.31
CA CYS A 102 2.09 6.74 0.62
C CYS A 102 2.28 6.44 -0.87
N PHE A 103 1.83 5.28 -1.36
CA PHE A 103 1.99 4.88 -2.75
C PHE A 103 0.80 4.05 -3.24
N GLN A 104 0.26 4.40 -4.40
CA GLN A 104 -0.84 3.67 -5.02
C GLN A 104 -0.76 3.73 -6.56
N PRO A 105 -0.39 2.64 -7.24
CA PRO A 105 -0.49 2.54 -8.69
C PRO A 105 -1.96 2.42 -9.12
N LEU A 106 -2.25 2.94 -10.31
CA LEU A 106 -3.59 3.05 -10.88
C LEU A 106 -3.64 2.44 -12.29
N GLY A 107 -4.83 2.02 -12.71
CA GLY A 107 -4.98 1.19 -13.91
C GLY A 107 -4.60 1.87 -15.23
N LEU A 108 -4.68 3.19 -15.36
CA LEU A 108 -4.25 3.92 -16.57
C LEU A 108 -2.75 4.25 -16.58
N GLY A 109 -1.93 3.52 -15.81
CA GLY A 109 -0.47 3.69 -15.77
C GLY A 109 0.03 4.89 -14.95
N HIS A 110 -0.85 5.51 -14.15
CA HIS A 110 -0.46 6.57 -13.21
C HIS A 110 -0.16 5.98 -11.82
N ALA A 111 0.53 6.74 -10.98
CA ALA A 111 0.66 6.39 -9.56
C ALA A 111 0.52 7.62 -8.68
N ILE A 112 -0.19 7.48 -7.55
CA ILE A 112 -0.22 8.47 -6.48
C ILE A 112 0.96 8.17 -5.56
N VAL A 113 1.73 9.19 -5.21
CA VAL A 113 2.94 9.00 -4.40
C VAL A 113 3.20 10.20 -3.49
N TYR A 114 3.56 9.92 -2.23
CA TYR A 114 4.14 10.87 -1.29
C TYR A 114 5.65 10.61 -1.18
N PRO A 115 6.52 11.43 -1.81
CA PRO A 115 7.96 11.18 -1.87
C PRO A 115 8.63 11.05 -0.48
N ASP A 116 8.26 11.92 0.46
CA ASP A 116 8.85 11.89 1.82
C ASP A 116 8.31 10.76 2.70
N GLY A 117 7.43 9.91 2.15
CA GLY A 117 6.97 8.68 2.80
C GLY A 117 8.01 7.58 2.76
N PHE A 118 9.01 7.70 1.88
CA PHE A 118 10.16 6.82 1.81
C PHE A 118 11.32 7.36 2.64
N LYS A 119 12.20 6.46 3.09
CA LYS A 119 13.35 6.82 3.92
C LYS A 119 14.52 7.38 3.10
N SER A 120 14.65 6.96 1.85
CA SER A 120 15.68 7.42 0.92
C SER A 120 15.06 7.90 -0.39
N GLU A 121 15.68 8.93 -0.96
CA GLU A 121 15.34 9.46 -2.28
C GLU A 121 15.49 8.40 -3.38
N SER A 122 16.40 7.43 -3.21
CA SER A 122 16.57 6.30 -4.13
C SER A 122 15.28 5.51 -4.37
N ASP A 123 14.44 5.37 -3.35
CA ASP A 123 13.23 4.56 -3.41
C ASP A 123 12.14 5.32 -4.18
N PHE A 124 12.07 6.65 -4.00
CA PHE A 124 11.26 7.51 -4.84
C PHE A 124 11.75 7.53 -6.30
N ASN A 125 13.07 7.63 -6.52
CA ASN A 125 13.65 7.61 -7.87
C ASN A 125 13.37 6.28 -8.58
N LEU A 126 13.31 5.16 -7.86
CA LEU A 126 12.90 3.88 -8.43
C LEU A 126 11.45 3.92 -8.92
N ILE A 127 10.54 4.52 -8.15
CA ILE A 127 9.14 4.72 -8.57
C ILE A 127 9.10 5.61 -9.81
N GLU A 128 9.83 6.72 -9.81
CA GLU A 128 9.90 7.63 -10.94
C GLU A 128 10.45 6.95 -12.20
N ASN A 129 11.48 6.11 -12.09
CA ASN A 129 12.01 5.34 -13.21
C ASN A 129 11.02 4.31 -13.76
N ILE A 130 10.14 3.75 -12.92
CA ILE A 130 9.16 2.75 -13.34
C ILE A 130 7.95 3.40 -14.04
N PHE A 131 7.45 4.53 -13.53
CA PHE A 131 6.22 5.16 -14.03
C PHE A 131 6.48 6.31 -15.01
N GLY A 132 7.61 7.00 -14.90
CA GLY A 132 7.86 8.29 -15.53
C GLY A 132 7.27 9.45 -14.73
N SER A 133 8.00 10.56 -14.60
CA SER A 133 7.62 11.72 -13.79
C SER A 133 6.26 12.32 -14.17
N ASP A 134 5.87 12.26 -15.45
CA ASP A 134 4.59 12.78 -15.96
C ASP A 134 3.38 11.94 -15.52
N LYS A 135 3.61 10.68 -15.14
CA LYS A 135 2.59 9.74 -14.67
C LYS A 135 2.39 9.79 -13.16
N LEU A 136 3.27 10.46 -12.42
CA LEU A 136 3.17 10.59 -10.98
C LEU A 136 2.18 11.69 -10.57
N ILE A 137 1.35 11.37 -9.59
CA ILE A 137 0.48 12.31 -8.88
C ILE A 137 1.11 12.51 -7.51
N ILE A 138 1.87 13.58 -7.37
CA ILE A 138 2.50 13.94 -6.09
C ILE A 138 1.43 14.47 -5.14
N VAL A 139 1.41 13.91 -3.93
CA VAL A 139 0.64 14.42 -2.80
C VAL A 139 1.58 15.03 -1.77
N ASP A 140 1.10 15.99 -1.00
CA ASP A 140 1.86 16.59 0.09
C ASP A 140 1.68 15.83 1.43
N GLN A 141 2.31 16.35 2.50
CA GLN A 141 2.22 15.74 3.82
C GLN A 141 0.80 15.76 4.40
N ASP A 142 0.04 16.83 4.18
CA ASP A 142 -1.34 16.96 4.68
C ASP A 142 -2.26 15.98 3.95
N GLU A 143 -2.10 15.83 2.65
CA GLU A 143 -2.83 14.87 1.83
C GLU A 143 -2.47 13.42 2.19
N MET A 144 -1.19 13.11 2.39
CA MET A 144 -0.79 11.79 2.88
C MET A 144 -1.39 11.51 4.26
N TYR A 145 -1.31 12.46 5.19
CA TYR A 145 -1.89 12.31 6.53
C TYR A 145 -3.41 12.06 6.49
N ASN A 146 -4.10 12.68 5.53
CA ASN A 146 -5.52 12.46 5.28
C ASN A 146 -5.82 11.24 4.40
N MET A 147 -4.83 10.39 4.11
CA MET A 147 -4.96 9.13 3.39
C MET A 147 -5.33 9.25 1.90
N PHE A 148 -4.88 10.31 1.23
CA PHE A 148 -5.13 10.53 -0.20
C PHE A 148 -4.64 9.37 -1.10
N PRO A 149 -3.47 8.74 -0.86
CA PRO A 149 -3.05 7.58 -1.65
C PRO A 149 -3.93 6.33 -1.43
N ASN A 150 -4.65 6.25 -0.30
CA ASN A 150 -5.37 5.05 0.12
C ASN A 150 -6.77 4.92 -0.52
N ILE A 151 -6.86 5.18 -1.83
CA ILE A 151 -8.09 5.10 -2.64
C ILE A 151 -8.19 3.78 -3.40
N PHE A 152 -9.39 3.37 -3.79
CA PHE A 152 -9.64 2.01 -4.27
C PHE A 152 -10.07 1.96 -5.74
N SER A 153 -9.32 1.23 -6.58
CA SER A 153 -9.70 0.96 -7.97
C SER A 153 -10.59 -0.28 -8.06
N ILE A 154 -11.76 -0.13 -8.68
CA ILE A 154 -12.71 -1.24 -8.92
C ILE A 154 -12.71 -1.71 -10.38
N SER A 155 -12.09 -0.95 -11.27
CA SER A 155 -11.82 -1.35 -12.65
C SER A 155 -10.52 -0.70 -13.13
N HIS A 156 -10.18 -0.93 -14.41
CA HIS A 156 -9.04 -0.29 -15.06
C HIS A 156 -9.05 1.25 -14.96
N ASN A 157 -10.23 1.88 -15.05
CA ASN A 157 -10.37 3.33 -15.05
C ASN A 157 -11.37 3.89 -14.02
N ILE A 158 -12.03 3.04 -13.23
CA ILE A 158 -12.97 3.48 -12.18
C ILE A 158 -12.30 3.41 -10.81
N ILE A 159 -12.31 4.54 -10.11
CA ILE A 159 -11.71 4.73 -8.78
C ILE A 159 -12.77 5.23 -7.81
N VAL A 160 -12.87 4.57 -6.66
CA VAL A 160 -13.64 5.03 -5.51
C VAL A 160 -12.73 5.91 -4.65
N SER A 161 -13.19 7.13 -4.35
CA SER A 161 -12.44 8.14 -3.58
C SER A 161 -13.34 8.86 -2.59
N ASP A 162 -12.78 9.47 -1.55
CA ASP A 162 -13.56 10.30 -0.64
C ASP A 162 -13.93 11.63 -1.30
N LYS A 163 -15.17 12.09 -1.09
CA LYS A 163 -15.68 13.36 -1.64
C LYS A 163 -14.92 14.61 -1.17
N LYS A 164 -14.17 14.53 -0.06
CA LYS A 164 -13.34 15.63 0.45
C LYS A 164 -12.03 15.79 -0.34
N PHE A 165 -11.64 14.81 -1.15
CA PHE A 165 -10.37 14.83 -1.89
C PHE A 165 -10.47 15.67 -3.19
N HIS A 166 -11.02 16.88 -3.09
CA HIS A 166 -11.40 17.71 -4.24
C HIS A 166 -10.27 17.91 -5.27
N ARG A 167 -9.03 18.14 -4.81
CA ARG A 167 -7.87 18.31 -5.71
C ARG A 167 -7.54 17.02 -6.44
N LEU A 168 -7.42 15.92 -5.71
CA LEU A 168 -7.09 14.60 -6.24
C LEU A 168 -8.17 14.10 -7.20
N ASN A 169 -9.45 14.18 -6.81
CA ASN A 169 -10.58 13.75 -7.64
C ASN A 169 -10.60 14.50 -8.98
N LYS A 170 -10.44 15.84 -8.95
CA LYS A 170 -10.33 16.65 -10.17
C LYS A 170 -9.16 16.24 -11.06
N LEU A 171 -8.00 15.93 -10.47
CA LEU A 171 -6.81 15.50 -11.22
C LEU A 171 -7.00 14.12 -11.85
N LEU A 172 -7.60 13.18 -11.12
CA LEU A 172 -7.93 11.84 -11.62
C LEU A 172 -8.92 11.93 -12.78
N THR A 173 -10.00 12.71 -12.66
CA THR A 173 -10.94 12.92 -13.76
C THR A 173 -10.26 13.51 -15.00
N LYS A 174 -9.40 14.51 -14.83
CA LYS A 174 -8.61 15.08 -15.94
C LYS A 174 -7.67 14.07 -16.60
N LYS A 175 -7.20 13.07 -15.86
CA LYS A 175 -6.33 11.99 -16.33
C LYS A 175 -7.10 10.81 -16.94
N GLY A 176 -8.43 10.91 -17.07
CA GLY A 176 -9.27 9.92 -17.75
C GLY A 176 -9.92 8.88 -16.84
N TYR A 177 -9.83 9.04 -15.52
CA TYR A 177 -10.53 8.17 -14.57
C TYR A 177 -11.98 8.59 -14.36
N VAL A 178 -12.86 7.62 -14.15
CA VAL A 178 -14.18 7.83 -13.55
C VAL A 178 -14.00 7.77 -12.04
N VAL A 179 -14.37 8.83 -11.33
CA VAL A 179 -14.21 8.92 -9.87
C VAL A 179 -15.58 8.79 -9.21
N GLU A 180 -15.80 7.68 -8.52
CA GLU A 180 -16.98 7.45 -7.68
C GLU A 180 -16.71 8.02 -6.29
N GLU A 181 -17.28 9.21 -6.03
CA GLU A 181 -17.06 9.94 -4.77
C GLU A 181 -18.02 9.47 -3.67
N ILE A 182 -17.47 9.04 -2.54
CA ILE A 182 -18.24 8.60 -1.36
C ILE A 182 -17.81 9.34 -0.09
N ALA A 183 -18.63 9.29 0.96
CA ALA A 183 -18.24 9.80 2.28
C ALA A 183 -17.67 8.65 3.13
N PHE A 184 -16.35 8.59 3.27
CA PHE A 184 -15.63 7.52 3.97
C PHE A 184 -14.52 8.02 4.93
N CYS A 185 -14.38 9.33 5.10
CA CYS A 185 -13.31 9.96 5.87
C CYS A 185 -13.27 9.63 7.37
N GLU A 186 -14.30 9.02 7.94
CA GLU A 186 -14.28 8.67 9.38
C GLU A 186 -13.26 7.57 9.68
N VAL A 187 -13.03 6.66 8.73
CA VAL A 187 -12.08 5.55 8.87
C VAL A 187 -10.62 6.05 8.90
N SER A 188 -10.31 7.17 8.22
CA SER A 188 -8.94 7.72 8.20
C SER A 188 -8.42 8.13 9.58
N LYS A 189 -9.32 8.40 10.53
CA LYS A 189 -8.96 8.68 11.94
C LYS A 189 -8.24 7.51 12.61
N MET A 190 -8.39 6.28 12.09
CA MET A 190 -7.71 5.07 12.56
C MET A 190 -6.42 4.77 11.78
N GLY A 191 -6.00 5.64 10.86
CA GLY A 191 -4.76 5.46 10.10
C GLY A 191 -4.88 4.61 8.82
N GLY A 192 -6.08 4.47 8.25
CA GLY A 192 -6.32 3.80 6.97
C GLY A 192 -7.62 4.26 6.31
N LEU A 193 -7.82 3.97 5.02
CA LEU A 193 -9.02 4.38 4.29
C LEU A 193 -9.55 3.21 3.43
N LEU A 194 -9.77 3.41 2.12
CA LEU A 194 -10.47 2.44 1.27
C LEU A 194 -9.60 1.22 0.98
N ARG A 195 -8.31 1.38 0.71
CA ARG A 195 -7.41 0.24 0.47
C ARG A 195 -7.20 -0.59 1.73
N CYS A 196 -7.08 0.04 2.89
CA CYS A 196 -6.98 -0.68 4.15
C CYS A 196 -8.28 -1.41 4.53
N SER A 197 -9.42 -0.99 3.97
CA SER A 197 -10.75 -1.56 4.24
C SER A 197 -11.21 -2.56 3.17
N THR A 198 -10.38 -2.86 2.18
CA THR A 198 -10.72 -3.75 1.05
C THR A 198 -9.63 -4.79 0.82
N LEU A 199 -10.04 -6.00 0.41
CA LEU A 199 -9.11 -7.08 0.07
C LEU A 199 -9.52 -7.73 -1.26
N PRO A 200 -9.04 -7.21 -2.41
CA PRO A 200 -9.31 -7.83 -3.71
C PRO A 200 -8.67 -9.22 -3.76
N LEU A 201 -9.50 -10.26 -3.91
CA LEU A 201 -9.08 -11.66 -4.00
C LEU A 201 -8.75 -12.08 -5.44
N LEU A 202 -9.38 -11.42 -6.42
CA LEU A 202 -9.10 -11.58 -7.85
C LEU A 202 -8.33 -10.35 -8.32
N ARG A 203 -7.21 -10.57 -9.00
CA ARG A 203 -6.26 -9.55 -9.44
C ARG A 203 -5.72 -9.90 -10.81
#